data_AF-A0A2E9QLW9-F1
#
_entry.id   AF-A0A2E9QLW9-F1
#
_cell.length_a   1.000
_cell.length_b   1.000
_cell.length_c   1.000
_cell.angle_alpha   90.00
_cell.angle_beta   90.00
_cell.angle_gamma   90.00
#
_symmetry.space_group_name_H-M   'P 1'
#
loop_
_entity.id
_entity.type
_entity.pdbx_description
1 polymer ?
#
loop_
_entity_poly.entity_id
_entity_poly.type
_entity_poly.pdbx_seq_one_letter_code
_entity_poly.pdbx_strand_id
1 'polypeptide(L)'
;MSQAIALQCESDAIYLNVRPLETIIEELDTNSVPYVKIPPAEQKMGSWEIVLVFQNKEALEKYEKGELKAPWNAVEKEPAKKINPLKASKRAAGR
;
A
#
# COMPACT_ATOMS: atom_id res chain seq x y z
N MET A 1 -17.23 1.46 -14.04
CA MET A 1 -17.39 1.45 -12.57
C MET A 1 -16.02 1.22 -11.98
N SER A 2 -15.45 2.22 -11.31
CA SER A 2 -14.13 2.08 -10.69
C SER A 2 -14.26 1.35 -9.36
N GLN A 3 -13.43 0.32 -9.16
CA GLN A 3 -13.34 -0.42 -7.91
C GLN A 3 -12.21 0.16 -7.08
N ALA A 4 -12.44 0.32 -5.78
CA ALA A 4 -11.46 0.83 -4.85
C ALA A 4 -11.30 -0.06 -3.62
N ILE A 5 -10.15 0.05 -2.97
CA ILE A 5 -9.83 -0.59 -1.69
C ILE A 5 -9.49 0.51 -0.70
N ALA A 6 -10.04 0.43 0.52
CA ALA A 6 -9.64 1.32 1.60
C ALA A 6 -8.60 0.62 2.49
N LEU A 7 -7.44 1.23 2.65
CA LEU A 7 -6.34 0.72 3.45
C LEU A 7 -6.07 1.66 4.61
N GLN A 8 -5.91 1.12 5.80
CA GLN A 8 -5.50 1.89 6.96
C GLN A 8 -3.99 2.14 6.89
N CYS A 9 -3.58 3.41 6.99
CA CYS A 9 -2.17 3.78 6.80
C CYS A 9 -1.25 3.34 7.94
N GLU A 10 -1.76 3.16 9.16
CA GLU A 10 -0.93 2.91 10.35
C GLU A 10 -0.70 1.41 10.63
N SER A 11 -1.67 0.58 10.27
CA SER A 11 -1.73 -0.83 10.62
C SER A 11 -1.53 -1.74 9.40
N ASP A 12 -1.34 -1.16 8.21
CA ASP A 12 -1.33 -1.83 6.91
C ASP A 12 -2.56 -2.75 6.69
N ALA A 13 -3.62 -2.55 7.47
CA ALA A 13 -4.80 -3.38 7.46
C ALA A 13 -5.78 -2.90 6.40
N ILE A 14 -6.48 -3.85 5.78
CA ILE A 14 -7.59 -3.54 4.90
C ILE A 14 -8.75 -3.02 5.77
N TYR A 15 -9.11 -1.75 5.56
CA TYR A 15 -10.21 -1.10 6.25
C TYR A 15 -11.55 -1.46 5.59
N LEU A 16 -11.62 -1.35 4.26
CA LEU A 16 -12.74 -1.81 3.45
C LEU A 16 -12.24 -2.63 2.27
N ASN A 17 -12.90 -3.77 2.04
CA ASN A 17 -12.67 -4.64 0.89
C ASN A 17 -13.00 -3.92 -0.43
N VAL A 18 -12.62 -4.57 -1.54
CA VAL A 18 -12.89 -4.11 -2.91
C VAL A 18 -14.38 -3.79 -3.08
N ARG A 19 -14.72 -2.51 -3.25
CA ARG A 19 -16.08 -1.99 -3.44
C ARG A 19 -16.07 -0.85 -4.47
N PRO A 20 -17.23 -0.42 -4.98
CA PRO A 20 -17.31 0.80 -5.77
C PRO A 20 -16.78 2.00 -4.97
N LEU A 21 -16.02 2.87 -5.64
CA LEU A 21 -15.42 4.06 -5.04
C LEU A 21 -16.44 4.94 -4.32
N GLU A 22 -17.59 5.17 -4.96
CA GLU A 22 -18.68 6.02 -4.44
C GLU A 22 -19.16 5.53 -3.08
N THR A 23 -19.41 4.22 -2.95
CA THR A 23 -19.84 3.60 -1.70
C THR A 23 -18.80 3.74 -0.58
N ILE A 24 -17.51 3.60 -0.92
CA ILE A 24 -16.43 3.78 0.06
C ILE A 24 -16.38 5.23 0.58
N ILE A 25 -16.52 6.20 -0.32
CA ILE A 25 -16.49 7.62 0.05
C ILE A 25 -17.67 7.98 0.94
N GLU A 26 -18.87 7.53 0.60
CA GLU A 26 -20.07 7.77 1.39
C GLU A 26 -19.94 7.20 2.81
N GLU A 27 -19.40 5.99 2.96
CA GLU A 27 -19.14 5.37 4.27
C GLU A 27 -18.11 6.17 5.09
N LEU A 28 -17.04 6.66 4.45
CA LEU A 28 -16.00 7.44 5.12
C LEU A 28 -16.50 8.83 5.55
N ASP A 29 -17.26 9.50 4.68
CA ASP A 29 -17.87 10.80 4.96
C ASP A 29 -18.91 10.67 6.09
N THR A 30 -19.74 9.62 6.06
CA THR A 30 -20.75 9.34 7.11
C THR A 30 -20.09 9.14 8.48
N ASN A 31 -18.96 8.43 8.52
CA ASN A 31 -18.22 8.16 9.75
C ASN A 31 -17.23 9.29 10.13
N SER A 32 -17.17 10.38 9.35
CA SER A 32 -16.22 11.49 9.55
C SER A 32 -14.77 11.03 9.64
N VAL A 33 -14.41 9.99 8.87
CA VAL A 33 -13.08 9.39 8.90
C VAL A 33 -12.18 10.13 7.91
N PRO A 34 -10.99 10.61 8.32
CA PRO A 34 -10.06 11.26 7.41
C PRO A 34 -9.49 10.25 6.41
N TYR A 35 -9.53 10.61 5.12
CA TYR A 35 -9.00 9.78 4.05
C TYR A 35 -8.31 10.60 2.96
N VAL A 36 -7.42 9.94 2.21
CA VAL A 36 -6.74 10.49 1.04
C VAL A 36 -6.91 9.54 -0.14
N LYS A 37 -7.34 10.08 -1.28
CA LYS A 37 -7.42 9.32 -2.54
C LYS A 37 -6.07 9.35 -3.23
N ILE A 38 -5.57 8.19 -3.63
CA ILE A 38 -4.32 8.12 -4.38
C ILE A 38 -4.64 7.81 -5.85
N PRO A 39 -4.18 8.66 -6.80
CA PRO A 39 -4.43 8.42 -8.20
C PRO A 39 -3.69 7.14 -8.67
N PRO A 40 -4.35 6.29 -9.47
CA PRO A 40 -3.77 5.03 -9.94
C PRO A 40 -2.57 5.25 -10.89
N ALA A 41 -2.46 6.43 -11.50
CA ALA A 41 -1.36 6.78 -12.40
C ALA A 41 0.02 6.80 -11.71
N GLU A 42 0.04 6.99 -10.39
CA GLU A 42 1.27 6.99 -9.58
C GLU A 42 1.67 5.58 -9.13
N GLN A 43 0.83 4.57 -9.38
CA GLN A 43 0.97 3.24 -8.82
C GLN A 43 1.18 2.15 -9.88
N LYS A 44 2.02 1.16 -9.53
CA LYS A 44 2.14 -0.12 -10.26
C LYS A 44 1.21 -1.20 -9.69
N MET A 45 0.10 -0.81 -9.05
CA MET A 45 -0.82 -1.71 -8.37
C MET A 45 -2.15 -1.81 -9.13
N GLY A 46 -2.18 -2.65 -10.16
CA GLY A 46 -3.41 -3.14 -10.78
C GLY A 46 -4.40 -2.08 -11.26
N SER A 47 -5.66 -2.47 -11.43
CA SER A 47 -6.75 -1.63 -11.95
C SER A 47 -7.63 -1.00 -10.86
N TRP A 48 -7.22 -1.10 -9.59
CA TRP A 48 -8.01 -0.66 -8.45
C TRP A 48 -7.53 0.69 -7.94
N GLU A 49 -8.47 1.56 -7.56
CA GLU A 49 -8.15 2.80 -6.87
C GLU A 49 -7.88 2.53 -5.38
N ILE A 50 -6.93 3.26 -4.79
CA ILE A 50 -6.59 3.10 -3.37
C ILE A 50 -7.02 4.33 -2.61
N VAL A 51 -7.75 4.11 -1.53
CA VAL A 51 -8.13 5.12 -0.55
C VAL A 51 -7.36 4.84 0.74
N LEU A 52 -6.51 5.77 1.16
CA LEU A 52 -5.86 5.70 2.47
C LEU A 52 -6.78 6.25 3.53
N VAL A 53 -6.93 5.49 4.61
CA VAL A 53 -7.73 5.83 5.78
C VAL A 53 -6.81 6.06 6.96
N PHE A 54 -7.08 7.10 7.73
CA PHE A 54 -6.32 7.48 8.92
C PHE A 54 -7.20 7.38 10.16
N GLN A 55 -6.65 6.98 11.32
CA GLN A 55 -7.43 6.97 12.56
C GLN A 55 -7.82 8.39 12.97
N ASN A 56 -6.88 9.31 12.85
CA ASN A 56 -7.00 10.68 13.37
C ASN A 56 -6.52 11.71 12.35
N LYS A 57 -6.99 12.95 12.50
CA LYS A 57 -6.53 14.10 11.69
C LYS A 57 -5.03 14.35 11.84
N GLU A 58 -4.47 14.09 13.02
CA GLU A 58 -3.01 14.19 13.25
C GLU A 58 -2.21 13.21 12.38
N ALA A 59 -2.74 12.01 12.12
CA ALA A 59 -2.07 11.02 11.27
C ALA A 59 -2.10 11.43 9.81
N LEU A 60 -3.20 12.08 9.38
CA LEU A 60 -3.30 12.68 8.05
C LEU A 60 -2.29 13.82 7.89
N GLU A 61 -2.15 14.71 8.87
CA GLU A 61 -1.14 15.78 8.82
C GLU A 61 0.29 15.24 8.76
N LYS A 62 0.60 14.18 9.50
CA LYS A 62 1.92 13.51 9.45
C LYS A 62 2.17 12.88 8.08
N TYR A 63 1.13 12.36 7.43
CA TYR A 63 1.22 11.84 6.08
C TYR A 63 1.48 12.95 5.06
N GLU A 64 0.78 14.07 5.14
CA GLU A 64 1.00 15.24 4.27
C GLU A 64 2.40 15.85 4.44
N LYS A 65 2.93 15.85 5.68
CA LYS A 65 4.31 16.26 5.99
C LYS A 65 5.37 15.25 5.54
N GLY A 66 4.97 14.05 5.10
CA GLY A 66 5.86 12.98 4.68
C GLY A 66 6.55 12.25 5.84
N GLU A 67 6.12 12.48 7.09
CA GLU A 67 6.59 11.77 8.27
C GLU A 67 5.99 10.36 8.36
N LEU A 68 4.74 10.20 7.89
CA LEU A 68 4.07 8.92 7.76
C LEU A 68 4.18 8.45 6.30
N LYS A 69 4.64 7.22 6.08
CA LYS A 69 4.72 6.61 4.74
C LYS A 69 3.56 5.66 4.52
N ALA A 70 3.10 5.59 3.27
CA ALA A 70 2.11 4.60 2.86
C ALA A 70 2.64 3.15 3.06
N PRO A 71 1.76 2.20 3.41
CA PRO A 71 2.10 0.79 3.68
C PRO A 71 3.02 0.14 2.65
N TRP A 72 2.76 0.42 1.37
CA TRP A 72 3.41 -0.23 0.24
C TRP A 72 4.70 0.45 -0.23
N ASN A 73 5.07 1.60 0.36
CA ASN A 73 6.38 2.23 0.08
C ASN A 73 7.55 1.47 0.70
N ALA A 74 7.30 0.43 1.51
CA ALA A 74 8.30 -0.33 2.24
C ALA A 74 8.99 -1.46 1.43
N VAL A 75 8.80 -1.56 0.11
CA VAL A 75 9.63 -2.45 -0.71
C VAL A 75 10.81 -1.65 -1.28
N GLU A 76 11.72 -1.25 -0.40
CA GLU A 76 13.11 -1.06 -0.84
C GLU A 76 13.50 -2.39 -1.50
N LYS A 77 13.77 -2.38 -2.81
CA LYS A 77 14.22 -3.57 -3.52
C LYS A 77 15.38 -4.15 -2.74
N GLU A 78 15.17 -5.29 -2.08
CA GLU A 78 16.29 -6.05 -1.53
C GLU A 78 17.30 -6.20 -2.67
N PRO A 79 18.56 -5.75 -2.50
CA PRO A 79 19.55 -5.87 -3.54
C PRO A 79 19.63 -7.35 -3.91
N ALA A 80 19.53 -7.65 -5.21
CA ALA A 80 19.50 -9.02 -5.71
C ALA A 80 20.58 -9.84 -5.00
N LYS A 81 20.17 -10.88 -4.27
CA LYS A 81 21.09 -11.75 -3.51
C LYS A 81 22.17 -12.24 -4.48
N LYS A 82 23.40 -11.73 -4.34
CA LYS A 82 24.53 -12.15 -5.16
C LYS A 82 24.79 -13.63 -4.87
N ILE A 83 24.48 -14.49 -5.83
CA ILE A 83 24.78 -15.91 -5.74
C ILE A 83 26.30 -16.07 -5.80
N ASN A 84 26.89 -16.75 -4.79
CA ASN A 84 28.30 -17.08 -4.82
C ASN A 84 28.54 -18.22 -5.84
N PRO A 85 29.33 -17.99 -6.91
CA PRO A 85 29.53 -18.97 -7.98
C PRO A 85 30.19 -20.27 -7.48
N LEU A 86 31.03 -20.20 -6.43
CA LEU A 86 31.66 -21.38 -5.84
C LEU A 86 30.65 -22.27 -5.10
N LYS A 87 29.66 -21.67 -4.43
CA LYS A 87 28.56 -22.42 -3.80
C LYS A 87 27.64 -23.06 -4.85
N ALA A 88 27.41 -22.39 -5.97
CA ALA A 88 26.62 -22.94 -7.08
C ALA A 88 27.34 -24.13 -7.74
N SER A 89 28.63 -23.98 -8.02
CA SER A 89 29.47 -25.04 -8.61
C SER A 89 29.55 -26.29 -7.71
N LYS A 90 29.74 -26.11 -6.39
CA LYS A 90 29.77 -27.23 -5.43
C LYS A 90 28.43 -27.99 -5.37
N ARG A 91 27.30 -27.31 -5.57
CA ARG A 91 25.98 -27.97 -5.65
C ARG A 91 25.75 -28.68 -6.99
N ALA A 92 26.33 -28.18 -8.08
CA ALA A 92 26.23 -28.80 -9.39
C ALA A 92 27.05 -30.08 -9.50
N ALA A 93 28.24 -30.12 -8.89
CA ALA A 93 29.11 -31.29 -8.89
C ALA A 93 28.66 -32.42 -7.93
N GLY A 94 27.69 -32.15 -7.05
CA GLY A 94 27.12 -33.12 -6.12
C GLY A 94 25.80 -33.76 -6.58
N ARG A 95 25.32 -33.42 -7.79
CA ARG A 95 24.25 -34.13 -8.51
C ARG A 95 24.86 -35.11 -9.49
#